data_AF-A0A146FAA3-F1
#
_entry.id   AF-A0A146FAA3-F1
#
_cell.length_a   1.000
_cell.length_b   1.000
_cell.length_c   1.000
_cell.angle_alpha   90.00
_cell.angle_beta   90.00
_cell.angle_gamma   90.00
#
_symmetry.space_group_name_H-M   'P 1'
#
loop_
_entity.id
_entity.type
_entity.pdbx_description
1 polymer ?
#
loop_
_entity_poly.entity_id
_entity_poly.type
_entity_poly.pdbx_seq_one_letter_code
_entity_poly.pdbx_strand_id
1 'polypeptide(L)'
;MRTQKHLHIAVLDVDVPVPNVYYARGLYSTQFRKLLRAAAGRIAEDEGRGEDIEIHTTAFDTLGGNLPSLASLSTQPTATVTKAGEVINPLALPITGILITGSVASTYGAEYQSWVAPLLEFITTVYEQYPHVRIFGSCFGHQALAEALLAGSASANEVKVGCCPNGKEAGLAQVELTKGFVDAFPCLRGKRALRLQMIHGDWVTVESSPEKALPSPWMNIGGSKPCPIQGLYCPGRVLSYQGHFEFDSFVNRETCVDFGGRLGWAKELVEQYVTAIGDVDGSGDDSKLAAEVLVRFFAGEDGAHDKQDMIKAQDEKSVGVTRLIGGLVGQLMGGSWWPSKA
;
A
#
# COMPACT_ATOMS: atom_id res chain seq x y z
N MET A 1 13.77 5.45 -30.86
CA MET A 1 12.29 5.22 -30.87
C MET A 1 11.83 5.21 -29.43
N ARG A 2 10.72 5.88 -29.12
CA ARG A 2 10.16 5.92 -27.76
C ARG A 2 9.55 4.54 -27.45
N THR A 3 9.79 4.02 -26.25
CA THR A 3 9.22 2.74 -25.79
C THR A 3 8.05 2.98 -24.83
N GLN A 4 7.24 1.96 -24.61
CA GLN A 4 6.14 1.96 -23.64
C GLN A 4 6.29 0.78 -22.69
N LYS A 5 6.43 1.08 -21.39
CA LYS A 5 6.39 0.11 -20.31
C LYS A 5 4.95 -0.07 -19.86
N HIS A 6 4.46 -1.30 -19.88
CA HIS A 6 3.10 -1.63 -19.49
C HIS A 6 3.04 -2.12 -18.04
N LEU A 7 2.19 -1.49 -17.25
CA LEU A 7 1.89 -1.90 -15.88
C LEU A 7 0.45 -2.39 -15.83
N HIS A 8 0.25 -3.62 -15.33
CA HIS A 8 -1.08 -4.15 -15.07
C HIS A 8 -1.29 -4.21 -13.56
N ILE A 9 -2.20 -3.38 -13.07
CA ILE A 9 -2.47 -3.19 -11.65
C ILE A 9 -3.84 -3.79 -11.32
N ALA A 10 -3.88 -4.77 -10.41
CA ALA A 10 -5.11 -5.20 -9.78
C ALA A 10 -5.55 -4.15 -8.75
N VAL A 11 -6.78 -3.64 -8.87
CA VAL A 11 -7.36 -2.74 -7.88
C VAL A 11 -8.41 -3.51 -7.08
N LEU A 12 -8.15 -3.70 -5.80
CA LEU A 12 -9.00 -4.41 -4.86
C LEU A 12 -9.94 -3.39 -4.21
N ASP A 13 -11.18 -3.34 -4.70
CA ASP A 13 -12.23 -2.50 -4.10
C ASP A 13 -12.69 -3.20 -2.81
N VAL A 14 -12.22 -2.70 -1.67
CA VAL A 14 -12.52 -3.20 -0.31
C VAL A 14 -13.61 -2.36 0.39
N ASP A 15 -14.25 -1.48 -0.36
CA ASP A 15 -15.44 -0.74 0.01
C ASP A 15 -16.12 -0.16 -1.25
N VAL A 16 -17.35 0.31 -1.10
CA VAL A 16 -18.07 1.04 -2.14
C VAL A 16 -18.11 2.52 -1.73
N PRO A 17 -17.79 3.45 -2.65
CA PRO A 17 -17.92 4.87 -2.35
C PRO A 17 -19.32 5.24 -1.87
N VAL A 18 -19.42 6.23 -0.98
CA VAL A 18 -20.70 6.72 -0.49
C VAL A 18 -21.60 7.16 -1.65
N PRO A 19 -22.94 7.10 -1.54
CA PRO A 19 -23.84 7.18 -2.69
C PRO A 19 -23.59 8.37 -3.64
N ASN A 20 -23.37 9.56 -3.07
CA ASN A 20 -23.10 10.77 -3.86
C ASN A 20 -21.76 10.70 -4.61
N VAL A 21 -20.72 10.13 -3.98
CA VAL A 21 -19.42 9.91 -4.62
C VAL A 21 -19.54 8.84 -5.69
N TYR A 22 -20.20 7.71 -5.41
CA TYR A 22 -20.39 6.65 -6.39
C TYR A 22 -21.12 7.17 -7.63
N TYR A 23 -22.18 7.94 -7.45
CA TYR A 23 -22.92 8.55 -8.55
C TYR A 23 -22.05 9.48 -9.40
N ALA A 24 -21.20 10.31 -8.76
CA ALA A 24 -20.38 11.29 -9.45
C ALA A 24 -19.07 10.73 -10.05
N ARG A 25 -18.49 9.69 -9.45
CA ARG A 25 -17.12 9.23 -9.72
C ARG A 25 -17.00 7.76 -10.08
N GLY A 26 -18.02 6.95 -9.78
CA GLY A 26 -17.97 5.49 -9.86
C GLY A 26 -17.18 4.88 -8.71
N LEU A 27 -16.82 3.59 -8.85
CA LEU A 27 -16.04 2.83 -7.88
C LEU A 27 -14.65 3.45 -7.64
N TYR A 28 -14.03 3.13 -6.49
CA TYR A 28 -12.66 3.55 -6.19
C TYR A 28 -11.66 3.10 -7.25
N SER A 29 -11.80 1.87 -7.77
CA SER A 29 -11.02 1.40 -8.92
C SER A 29 -11.09 2.30 -10.15
N THR A 30 -12.25 2.90 -10.43
CA THR A 30 -12.41 3.87 -11.53
C THR A 30 -11.68 5.17 -11.23
N GLN A 31 -11.73 5.63 -9.97
CA GLN A 31 -11.06 6.85 -9.51
C GLN A 31 -9.53 6.69 -9.57
N PHE A 32 -8.98 5.61 -9.00
CA PHE A 32 -7.55 5.30 -9.07
C PHE A 32 -7.07 5.13 -10.51
N ARG A 33 -7.83 4.46 -11.38
CA ARG A 33 -7.46 4.33 -12.80
C ARG A 33 -7.27 5.69 -13.47
N LYS A 34 -8.20 6.64 -13.25
CA LYS A 34 -8.11 8.00 -13.81
C LYS A 34 -6.89 8.74 -13.24
N LEU A 35 -6.71 8.66 -11.91
CA LEU A 35 -5.63 9.32 -11.19
C LEU A 35 -4.24 8.85 -11.63
N LEU A 36 -4.04 7.52 -11.69
CA LEU A 36 -2.77 6.91 -12.09
C LEU A 36 -2.43 7.21 -13.56
N ARG A 37 -3.41 7.17 -14.47
CA ARG A 37 -3.20 7.54 -15.87
C ARG A 37 -2.83 9.02 -16.02
N ALA A 38 -3.46 9.91 -15.27
CA ALA A 38 -3.11 11.32 -15.26
C ALA A 38 -1.69 11.55 -14.72
N ALA A 39 -1.27 10.80 -13.69
CA ALA A 39 0.10 10.85 -13.16
C ALA A 39 1.12 10.31 -14.16
N ALA A 40 0.83 9.19 -14.84
CA ALA A 40 1.68 8.67 -15.91
C ALA A 40 1.84 9.69 -17.06
N GLY A 41 0.78 10.42 -17.42
CA GLY A 41 0.82 11.49 -18.40
C GLY A 41 1.76 12.64 -18.01
N ARG A 42 1.69 13.12 -16.76
CA ARG A 42 2.61 14.15 -16.25
C ARG A 42 4.05 13.66 -16.23
N ILE A 43 4.26 12.41 -15.78
CA ILE A 43 5.57 11.77 -15.79
C ILE A 43 6.14 11.67 -17.21
N ALA A 44 5.30 11.45 -18.23
CA ALA A 44 5.73 11.41 -19.64
C ALA A 44 6.29 12.75 -20.17
N GLU A 45 6.03 13.85 -19.47
CA GLU A 45 6.54 15.19 -19.78
C GLU A 45 7.91 15.48 -19.14
N ASP A 46 8.44 14.58 -18.29
CA ASP A 46 9.77 14.71 -17.71
C ASP A 46 10.86 14.90 -18.79
N GLU A 47 11.76 15.85 -18.56
CA GLU A 47 12.89 16.08 -19.46
C GLU A 47 13.76 14.83 -19.61
N GLY A 48 14.08 14.48 -20.87
CA GLY A 48 14.94 13.33 -21.18
C GLY A 48 14.25 11.96 -21.11
N ARG A 49 12.93 11.91 -20.93
CA ARG A 49 12.21 10.64 -20.85
C ARG A 49 12.13 9.91 -22.19
N GLY A 50 12.70 8.69 -22.23
CA GLY A 50 12.70 7.81 -23.41
C GLY A 50 11.66 6.69 -23.40
N GLU A 51 11.02 6.45 -22.25
CA GLU A 51 10.06 5.37 -22.01
C GLU A 51 8.79 5.90 -21.32
N ASP A 52 7.64 5.70 -21.96
CA ASP A 52 6.33 6.04 -21.40
C ASP A 52 5.81 4.93 -20.50
N ILE A 53 4.97 5.28 -19.52
CA ILE A 53 4.28 4.32 -18.66
C ILE A 53 2.83 4.21 -19.14
N GLU A 54 2.43 3.03 -19.58
CA GLU A 54 1.05 2.71 -19.93
C GLU A 54 0.41 1.87 -18.81
N ILE A 55 -0.69 2.38 -18.24
CA ILE A 55 -1.34 1.76 -17.07
C ILE A 55 -2.65 1.08 -17.46
N HIS A 56 -2.68 -0.22 -17.19
CA HIS A 56 -3.83 -1.10 -17.27
C HIS A 56 -4.29 -1.45 -15.87
N THR A 57 -5.60 -1.47 -15.65
CA THR A 57 -6.18 -1.79 -14.34
C THR A 57 -7.30 -2.82 -14.48
N THR A 58 -7.32 -3.80 -13.60
CA THR A 58 -8.45 -4.74 -13.45
C THR A 58 -9.02 -4.59 -12.04
N ALA A 59 -10.32 -4.35 -11.92
CA ALA A 59 -10.99 -4.18 -10.63
C ALA A 59 -11.47 -5.53 -10.08
N PHE A 60 -11.36 -5.71 -8.78
CA PHE A 60 -11.78 -6.91 -8.05
C PHE A 60 -12.68 -6.53 -6.88
N ASP A 61 -13.87 -7.12 -6.82
CA ASP A 61 -14.79 -7.01 -5.70
C ASP A 61 -14.33 -7.90 -4.53
N THR A 62 -13.49 -7.34 -3.67
CA THR A 62 -12.92 -8.07 -2.53
C THR A 62 -13.96 -8.33 -1.45
N LEU A 63 -14.97 -7.47 -1.31
CA LEU A 63 -16.09 -7.69 -0.38
C LEU A 63 -16.88 -8.95 -0.77
N GLY A 64 -17.08 -9.18 -2.06
CA GLY A 64 -17.67 -10.40 -2.61
C GLY A 64 -16.74 -11.61 -2.64
N GLY A 65 -15.53 -11.52 -2.08
CA GLY A 65 -14.54 -12.60 -2.05
C GLY A 65 -13.75 -12.78 -3.35
N ASN A 66 -13.85 -11.84 -4.30
CA ASN A 66 -13.09 -11.91 -5.55
C ASN A 66 -11.71 -11.28 -5.36
N LEU A 67 -10.68 -12.10 -5.52
CA LEU A 67 -9.27 -11.70 -5.52
C LEU A 67 -8.61 -12.13 -6.83
N PRO A 68 -7.50 -11.48 -7.25
CA PRO A 68 -6.73 -11.92 -8.40
C PRO A 68 -6.28 -13.37 -8.24
N SER A 69 -6.42 -14.17 -9.31
CA SER A 69 -5.82 -15.50 -9.32
C SER A 69 -4.30 -15.35 -9.20
N LEU A 70 -3.68 -16.13 -8.31
CA LEU A 70 -2.22 -16.15 -8.16
C LEU A 70 -1.50 -16.45 -9.49
N ALA A 71 -2.11 -17.25 -10.37
CA ALA A 71 -1.56 -17.56 -11.70
C ALA A 71 -1.53 -16.36 -12.67
N SER A 72 -2.27 -15.29 -12.37
CA SER A 72 -2.26 -14.05 -13.16
C SER A 72 -1.19 -13.05 -12.72
N LEU A 73 -0.51 -13.31 -11.60
CA LEU A 73 0.53 -12.45 -11.05
C LEU A 73 1.87 -12.65 -11.77
N SER A 74 2.65 -11.58 -11.90
CA SER A 74 3.97 -11.65 -12.51
C SER A 74 4.94 -12.46 -11.66
N THR A 75 5.56 -13.45 -12.30
CA THR A 75 6.71 -14.20 -11.76
C THR A 75 8.04 -13.73 -12.34
N GLN A 76 8.03 -12.66 -13.16
CA GLN A 76 9.20 -12.13 -13.84
C GLN A 76 9.54 -10.72 -13.31
N PRO A 77 10.83 -10.37 -13.22
CA PRO A 77 11.30 -9.09 -12.69
C PRO A 77 11.02 -7.89 -13.60
N THR A 78 10.76 -8.14 -14.88
CA THR A 78 10.67 -7.10 -15.90
C THR A 78 9.24 -6.95 -16.38
N ALA A 79 8.74 -5.70 -16.34
CA ALA A 79 7.48 -5.35 -16.99
C ALA A 79 7.59 -5.49 -18.52
N THR A 80 6.46 -5.72 -19.18
CA THR A 80 6.39 -5.80 -20.65
C THR A 80 6.69 -4.43 -21.24
N VAL A 81 7.62 -4.36 -22.19
CA VAL A 81 7.99 -3.14 -22.92
C VAL A 81 7.75 -3.34 -24.41
N THR A 82 7.09 -2.38 -25.04
CA THR A 82 6.76 -2.38 -26.48
C THR A 82 7.26 -1.10 -27.15
N LYS A 83 7.13 -1.04 -28.48
CA LYS A 83 7.29 0.23 -29.20
C LYS A 83 6.07 1.11 -28.93
N ALA A 84 6.27 2.41 -28.80
CA ALA A 84 5.17 3.33 -28.58
C ALA A 84 4.08 3.19 -29.68
N GLY A 85 2.83 3.01 -29.24
CA GLY A 85 1.66 2.86 -30.13
C GLY A 85 1.34 1.42 -30.55
N GLU A 86 2.09 0.43 -30.07
CA GLU A 86 1.77 -0.98 -30.28
C GLU A 86 0.54 -1.39 -29.45
N VAL A 87 -0.45 -1.99 -30.12
CA VAL A 87 -1.69 -2.42 -29.47
C VAL A 87 -1.48 -3.79 -28.84
N ILE A 88 -1.62 -3.87 -27.53
CA ILE A 88 -1.57 -5.12 -26.77
C ILE A 88 -2.93 -5.42 -26.14
N ASN A 89 -3.24 -6.70 -25.93
CA ASN A 89 -4.37 -7.09 -25.09
C ASN A 89 -3.98 -6.90 -23.62
N PRO A 90 -4.59 -5.96 -22.87
CA PRO A 90 -4.26 -5.72 -21.46
C PRO A 90 -4.44 -6.96 -20.58
N LEU A 91 -5.39 -7.84 -20.91
CA LEU A 91 -5.65 -9.07 -20.16
C LEU A 91 -4.61 -10.17 -20.41
N ALA A 92 -3.77 -10.02 -21.43
CA ALA A 92 -2.63 -10.91 -21.66
C ALA A 92 -1.39 -10.52 -20.85
N LEU A 93 -1.41 -9.35 -20.19
CA LEU A 93 -0.32 -8.92 -19.32
C LEU A 93 -0.44 -9.54 -17.92
N PRO A 94 0.66 -10.07 -17.36
CA PRO A 94 0.68 -10.45 -15.96
C PRO A 94 0.50 -9.22 -15.06
N ILE A 95 -0.17 -9.39 -13.93
CA ILE A 95 -0.37 -8.36 -12.92
C ILE A 95 0.98 -8.10 -12.22
N THR A 96 1.47 -6.87 -12.34
CA THR A 96 2.73 -6.42 -11.73
C THR A 96 2.51 -5.54 -10.49
N GLY A 97 1.28 -5.08 -10.28
CA GLY A 97 0.91 -4.25 -9.14
C GLY A 97 -0.40 -4.66 -8.50
N ILE A 98 -0.51 -4.48 -7.19
CA ILE A 98 -1.76 -4.61 -6.44
C ILE A 98 -2.01 -3.29 -5.71
N LEU A 99 -3.24 -2.81 -5.77
CA LEU A 99 -3.70 -1.58 -5.12
C LEU A 99 -4.91 -1.92 -4.25
N ILE A 100 -4.79 -1.74 -2.94
CA ILE A 100 -5.85 -1.98 -1.96
C ILE A 100 -6.45 -0.63 -1.55
N THR A 101 -7.75 -0.44 -1.76
CA THR A 101 -8.42 0.83 -1.49
C THR A 101 -8.66 1.06 0.01
N GLY A 102 -9.19 2.23 0.35
CA GLY A 102 -9.72 2.48 1.70
C GLY A 102 -11.05 1.77 1.94
N SER A 103 -11.45 1.69 3.21
CA SER A 103 -12.71 1.11 3.67
C SER A 103 -13.17 1.76 4.97
N VAL A 104 -14.48 1.77 5.20
CA VAL A 104 -15.07 2.08 6.52
C VAL A 104 -14.83 0.96 7.55
N ALA A 105 -14.51 -0.25 7.10
CA ALA A 105 -14.23 -1.39 7.97
C ALA A 105 -12.87 -1.26 8.67
N SER A 106 -12.69 -2.05 9.74
CA SER A 106 -11.42 -2.20 10.46
C SER A 106 -10.80 -3.57 10.18
N THR A 107 -9.48 -3.68 10.29
CA THR A 107 -8.74 -4.95 10.09
C THR A 107 -8.98 -5.99 11.19
N TYR A 108 -9.78 -5.67 12.20
CA TYR A 108 -10.11 -6.49 13.37
C TYR A 108 -11.61 -6.42 13.71
N GLY A 109 -12.42 -5.86 12.80
CA GLY A 109 -13.84 -5.59 12.99
C GLY A 109 -14.74 -6.82 12.84
N ALA A 110 -16.06 -6.58 12.80
CA ALA A 110 -17.05 -7.64 12.63
C ALA A 110 -16.92 -8.37 11.28
N GLU A 111 -16.40 -7.66 10.28
CA GLU A 111 -16.17 -8.15 8.93
C GLU A 111 -14.95 -9.08 8.83
N TYR A 112 -14.16 -9.22 9.92
CA TYR A 112 -12.85 -9.87 9.89
C TYR A 112 -12.87 -11.24 9.21
N GLN A 113 -13.77 -12.12 9.65
CA GLN A 113 -13.86 -13.49 9.15
C GLN A 113 -14.42 -13.61 7.73
N SER A 114 -15.10 -12.57 7.23
CA SER A 114 -15.87 -12.66 5.98
C SER A 114 -15.02 -12.39 4.73
N TRP A 115 -14.17 -11.36 4.77
CA TRP A 115 -13.34 -10.97 3.63
C TRP A 115 -11.98 -10.38 4.03
N VAL A 116 -11.84 -9.84 5.25
CA VAL A 116 -10.58 -9.26 5.72
C VAL A 116 -9.52 -10.34 5.91
N ALA A 117 -9.81 -11.43 6.65
CA ALA A 117 -8.85 -12.51 6.86
C ALA A 117 -8.36 -13.16 5.54
N PRO A 118 -9.25 -13.49 4.57
CA PRO A 118 -8.83 -13.90 3.23
C PRO A 118 -7.96 -12.87 2.50
N LEU A 119 -8.27 -11.58 2.63
CA LEU A 119 -7.44 -10.52 2.05
C LEU A 119 -6.05 -10.47 2.70
N LEU A 120 -5.94 -10.56 4.02
CA LEU A 120 -4.66 -10.58 4.72
C LEU A 120 -3.82 -11.79 4.31
N GLU A 121 -4.43 -12.98 4.21
CA GLU A 121 -3.76 -14.20 3.72
C GLU A 121 -3.25 -14.02 2.28
N PHE A 122 -4.05 -13.41 1.41
CA PHE A 122 -3.64 -13.10 0.05
C PHE A 122 -2.48 -12.11 0.01
N ILE A 123 -2.51 -11.03 0.80
CA ILE A 123 -1.41 -10.05 0.91
C ILE A 123 -0.12 -10.76 1.32
N THR A 124 -0.16 -11.58 2.37
CA THR A 124 1.00 -12.35 2.85
C THR A 124 1.53 -13.28 1.76
N THR A 125 0.65 -14.04 1.11
CA THR A 125 1.01 -14.95 0.01
C THR A 125 1.69 -14.22 -1.15
N VAL A 126 1.15 -13.08 -1.60
CA VAL A 126 1.76 -12.28 -2.67
C VAL A 126 3.11 -11.75 -2.23
N TYR A 127 3.21 -11.21 -1.01
CA TYR A 127 4.45 -10.65 -0.49
C TYR A 127 5.56 -11.72 -0.37
N GLU A 128 5.23 -12.95 0.01
CA GLU A 128 6.23 -14.00 0.19
C GLU A 128 6.61 -14.68 -1.12
N GLN A 129 5.63 -14.95 -2.00
CA GLN A 129 5.83 -15.85 -3.15
C GLN A 129 5.98 -15.10 -4.49
N TYR A 130 5.60 -13.84 -4.57
CA TYR A 130 5.62 -13.04 -5.81
C TYR A 130 6.48 -11.78 -5.63
N PRO A 131 7.81 -11.92 -5.54
CA PRO A 131 8.73 -10.81 -5.21
C PRO A 131 8.75 -9.67 -6.24
N HIS A 132 8.20 -9.90 -7.43
CA HIS A 132 8.13 -8.93 -8.51
C HIS A 132 6.79 -8.17 -8.57
N VAL A 133 5.81 -8.55 -7.74
CA VAL A 133 4.57 -7.82 -7.58
C VAL A 133 4.73 -6.76 -6.49
N ARG A 134 4.41 -5.52 -6.85
CA ARG A 134 4.46 -4.37 -5.94
C ARG A 134 3.07 -4.13 -5.35
N ILE A 135 3.00 -3.86 -4.05
CA ILE A 135 1.71 -3.72 -3.35
C ILE A 135 1.57 -2.30 -2.81
N PHE A 136 0.42 -1.69 -3.06
CA PHE A 136 0.02 -0.40 -2.51
C PHE A 136 -1.24 -0.51 -1.67
N GLY A 137 -1.32 0.25 -0.57
CA GLY A 137 -2.54 0.39 0.24
C GLY A 137 -2.87 1.84 0.60
N SER A 138 -4.15 2.22 0.45
CA SER A 138 -4.71 3.51 0.89
C SER A 138 -5.59 3.31 2.14
N CYS A 139 -5.41 4.11 3.18
CA CYS A 139 -6.20 4.11 4.42
C CYS A 139 -6.37 2.70 5.04
N PHE A 140 -7.52 2.05 4.92
CA PHE A 140 -7.67 0.64 5.32
C PHE A 140 -6.62 -0.27 4.66
N GLY A 141 -6.30 -0.07 3.38
CA GLY A 141 -5.25 -0.83 2.70
C GLY A 141 -3.87 -0.64 3.35
N HIS A 142 -3.57 0.55 3.88
CA HIS A 142 -2.35 0.79 4.65
C HIS A 142 -2.34 -0.02 5.95
N GLN A 143 -3.46 -0.04 6.65
CA GLN A 143 -3.67 -0.80 7.88
C GLN A 143 -3.60 -2.31 7.64
N ALA A 144 -4.22 -2.81 6.57
CA ALA A 144 -4.18 -4.22 6.17
C ALA A 144 -2.76 -4.69 5.82
N LEU A 145 -1.95 -3.84 5.18
CA LEU A 145 -0.55 -4.14 4.92
C LEU A 145 0.28 -4.20 6.20
N ALA A 146 0.04 -3.29 7.15
CA ALA A 146 0.70 -3.33 8.45
C ALA A 146 0.32 -4.59 9.22
N GLU A 147 -0.98 -4.93 9.25
CA GLU A 147 -1.50 -6.12 9.94
C GLU A 147 -0.93 -7.40 9.33
N ALA A 148 -1.00 -7.58 8.01
CA ALA A 148 -0.58 -8.80 7.34
C ALA A 148 0.94 -9.05 7.41
N LEU A 149 1.75 -7.98 7.35
CA LEU A 149 3.19 -8.10 7.09
C LEU A 149 4.09 -7.70 8.27
N LEU A 150 3.56 -6.99 9.27
CA LEU A 150 4.35 -6.44 10.37
C LEU A 150 3.79 -6.76 11.76
N ALA A 151 2.46 -6.87 11.91
CA ALA A 151 1.86 -7.26 13.18
C ALA A 151 2.24 -8.71 13.54
N GLY A 152 2.44 -9.00 14.83
CA GLY A 152 2.79 -10.34 15.31
C GLY A 152 4.23 -10.80 15.04
N SER A 153 5.12 -9.95 14.49
CA SER A 153 6.56 -10.25 14.48
C SER A 153 7.08 -10.33 15.91
N ALA A 154 7.85 -11.37 16.26
CA ALA A 154 8.42 -11.61 17.60
C ALA A 154 9.43 -10.53 18.10
N SER A 155 9.46 -9.38 17.43
CA SER A 155 10.15 -8.16 17.82
C SER A 155 9.50 -7.52 19.04
N ALA A 156 10.31 -7.07 19.99
CA ALA A 156 9.88 -6.35 21.19
C ALA A 156 9.26 -4.95 20.91
N ASN A 157 9.18 -4.52 19.65
CA ASN A 157 8.61 -3.24 19.23
C ASN A 157 7.45 -3.48 18.23
N GLU A 158 6.44 -4.23 18.65
CA GLU A 158 5.36 -4.72 17.79
C GLU A 158 4.63 -3.58 17.07
N VAL A 159 4.46 -3.72 15.75
CA VAL A 159 3.57 -2.86 14.95
C VAL A 159 2.13 -3.26 15.27
N LYS A 160 1.29 -2.27 15.60
CA LYS A 160 -0.11 -2.49 15.97
C LYS A 160 -1.03 -1.67 15.09
N VAL A 161 -2.14 -2.28 14.72
CA VAL A 161 -3.25 -1.64 14.03
C VAL A 161 -4.43 -1.57 14.99
N GLY A 162 -5.11 -0.43 15.05
CA GLY A 162 -6.22 -0.27 15.99
C GLY A 162 -6.88 1.10 15.93
N CYS A 163 -7.92 1.27 16.73
CA CYS A 163 -8.59 2.56 16.90
C CYS A 163 -7.65 3.57 17.55
N CYS A 164 -7.61 4.78 17.01
CA CYS A 164 -6.82 5.87 17.57
C CYS A 164 -7.46 6.38 18.86
N PRO A 165 -6.74 6.35 20.02
CA PRO A 165 -7.26 6.81 21.29
C PRO A 165 -7.49 8.33 21.31
N ASN A 166 -6.87 9.08 20.38
CA ASN A 166 -7.05 10.51 20.21
C ASN A 166 -8.27 10.87 19.33
N GLY A 167 -9.02 9.87 18.86
CA GLY A 167 -10.17 10.06 17.98
C GLY A 167 -9.79 10.07 16.51
N LYS A 168 -10.61 10.72 15.69
CA LYS A 168 -10.51 10.67 14.22
C LYS A 168 -9.71 11.85 13.68
N GLU A 169 -9.04 11.64 12.56
CA GLU A 169 -8.38 12.68 11.78
C GLU A 169 -9.11 12.83 10.45
N ALA A 170 -9.63 14.03 10.18
CA ALA A 170 -10.22 14.35 8.88
C ALA A 170 -9.93 15.80 8.48
N GLY A 171 -9.78 16.02 7.16
CA GLY A 171 -9.41 17.29 6.56
C GLY A 171 -8.05 17.29 5.87
N LEU A 172 -7.65 18.43 5.31
CA LEU A 172 -6.34 18.57 4.70
C LEU A 172 -5.26 18.62 5.80
N ALA A 173 -4.40 17.60 5.85
CA ALA A 173 -3.33 17.51 6.84
C ALA A 173 -1.94 17.46 6.19
N GLN A 174 -0.95 17.92 6.93
CA GLN A 174 0.46 17.86 6.54
C GLN A 174 1.12 16.61 7.12
N VAL A 175 1.63 15.75 6.24
CA VAL A 175 2.47 14.60 6.58
C VAL A 175 3.93 15.02 6.47
N GLU A 176 4.62 15.11 7.61
CA GLU A 176 6.05 15.39 7.65
C GLU A 176 6.83 14.16 7.19
N LEU A 177 7.53 14.28 6.06
CA LEU A 177 8.20 13.14 5.42
C LEU A 177 9.51 12.79 6.11
N THR A 178 9.81 11.51 6.20
CA THR A 178 11.14 11.04 6.61
C THR A 178 12.15 11.23 5.49
N LYS A 179 13.43 11.47 5.86
CA LYS A 179 14.50 11.63 4.88
C LYS A 179 14.66 10.38 3.99
N GLY A 180 14.59 9.18 4.58
CA GLY A 180 14.74 7.92 3.85
C GLY A 180 13.72 7.76 2.73
N PHE A 181 12.47 8.14 2.97
CA PHE A 181 11.43 8.09 1.94
C PHE A 181 11.62 9.17 0.86
N VAL A 182 12.01 10.39 1.26
CA VAL A 182 12.32 11.47 0.29
C VAL A 182 13.46 11.08 -0.64
N ASP A 183 14.51 10.44 -0.11
CA ASP A 183 15.66 10.00 -0.90
C ASP A 183 15.30 8.88 -1.91
N ALA A 184 14.26 8.10 -1.61
CA ALA A 184 13.81 6.99 -2.46
C ALA A 184 13.13 7.45 -3.76
N PHE A 185 12.66 8.69 -3.86
CA PHE A 185 11.95 9.16 -5.06
C PHE A 185 12.52 10.50 -5.55
N PRO A 186 13.05 10.56 -6.79
CA PRO A 186 13.57 11.80 -7.35
C PRO A 186 12.57 12.97 -7.34
N CYS A 187 11.27 12.69 -7.57
CA CYS A 187 10.21 13.71 -7.55
C CYS A 187 9.92 14.29 -6.15
N LEU A 188 10.41 13.66 -5.08
CA LEU A 188 10.30 14.17 -3.71
C LEU A 188 11.49 15.02 -3.27
N ARG A 189 12.55 15.15 -4.09
CA ARG A 189 13.75 15.91 -3.70
C ARG A 189 13.40 17.32 -3.24
N GLY A 190 13.83 17.67 -2.03
CA GLY A 190 13.58 18.97 -1.40
C GLY A 190 12.19 19.11 -0.75
N LYS A 191 11.31 18.11 -0.86
CA LYS A 191 10.04 18.10 -0.12
C LYS A 191 10.28 17.71 1.34
N ARG A 192 9.67 18.47 2.24
CA ARG A 192 9.66 18.19 3.69
C ARG A 192 8.36 17.55 4.15
N ALA A 193 7.29 17.76 3.39
CA ALA A 193 5.97 17.28 3.72
C ALA A 193 5.10 17.10 2.47
N LEU A 194 4.04 16.30 2.61
CA LEU A 194 2.92 16.23 1.66
C LEU A 194 1.65 16.70 2.36
N ARG A 195 0.84 17.52 1.69
CA ARG A 195 -0.51 17.87 2.16
C ARG A 195 -1.52 16.96 1.47
N LEU A 196 -2.24 16.17 2.26
CA LEU A 196 -3.18 15.17 1.77
C LEU A 196 -4.50 15.25 2.53
N GLN A 197 -5.60 14.90 1.85
CA GLN A 197 -6.91 14.75 2.48
C GLN A 197 -6.87 13.55 3.44
N MET A 198 -7.34 13.73 4.67
CA MET A 198 -7.46 12.68 5.68
C MET A 198 -8.93 12.38 5.95
N ILE A 199 -9.23 11.12 6.26
CA ILE A 199 -10.47 10.66 6.88
C ILE A 199 -10.27 9.25 7.43
N HIS A 200 -9.80 9.15 8.68
CA HIS A 200 -9.59 7.86 9.34
C HIS A 200 -9.80 7.95 10.86
N GLY A 201 -10.16 6.82 11.45
CA GLY A 201 -10.24 6.64 12.91
C GLY A 201 -9.27 5.58 13.45
N ASP A 202 -8.78 4.71 12.57
CA ASP A 202 -7.80 3.69 12.88
C ASP A 202 -6.42 4.13 12.42
N TRP A 203 -5.39 3.70 13.14
CA TRP A 203 -4.01 4.08 12.89
C TRP A 203 -3.07 2.87 12.97
N VAL A 204 -1.87 3.04 12.40
CA VAL A 204 -0.75 2.14 12.60
C VAL A 204 0.20 2.76 13.61
N THR A 205 0.59 1.98 14.61
CA THR A 205 1.48 2.43 15.68
C THR A 205 2.54 1.42 16.01
N VAL A 206 3.50 1.87 16.81
CA VAL A 206 4.58 1.06 17.37
C VAL A 206 4.76 1.47 18.83
N GLU A 207 5.24 0.56 19.68
CA GLU A 207 5.44 0.86 21.11
C GLU A 207 6.58 1.86 21.37
N SER A 208 7.56 1.93 20.47
CA SER A 208 8.67 2.89 20.51
C SER A 208 8.62 3.85 19.32
N SER A 209 9.75 4.42 18.88
CA SER A 209 9.74 5.32 17.72
C SER A 209 9.72 4.51 16.42
N PRO A 210 9.01 4.96 15.35
CA PRO A 210 8.94 4.22 14.07
C PRO A 210 10.32 3.83 13.50
N GLU A 211 11.31 4.72 13.63
CA GLU A 211 12.70 4.47 13.17
C GLU A 211 13.40 3.29 13.85
N LYS A 212 12.99 2.95 15.08
CA LYS A 212 13.57 1.84 15.87
C LYS A 212 12.72 0.59 15.83
N ALA A 213 11.41 0.75 15.61
CA ALA A 213 10.44 -0.32 15.70
C ALA A 213 10.25 -1.05 14.36
N LEU A 214 10.31 -0.34 13.23
CA LEU A 214 10.11 -0.96 11.93
C LEU A 214 11.31 -1.84 11.55
N PRO A 215 11.09 -3.12 11.20
CA PRO A 215 12.17 -4.02 10.84
C PRO A 215 12.76 -3.63 9.48
N SER A 216 14.09 -3.68 9.33
CA SER A 216 14.72 -3.49 8.02
C SER A 216 14.14 -4.47 6.97
N PRO A 217 13.84 -4.03 5.75
CA PRO A 217 14.11 -2.70 5.17
C PRO A 217 12.90 -1.73 5.25
N TRP A 218 11.91 -2.00 6.09
CA TRP A 218 10.73 -1.14 6.24
C TRP A 218 11.09 0.21 6.85
N MET A 219 10.45 1.25 6.33
CA MET A 219 10.55 2.60 6.86
C MET A 219 9.19 3.29 6.88
N ASN A 220 9.06 4.23 7.82
CA ASN A 220 7.93 5.14 7.86
C ASN A 220 8.10 6.18 6.75
N ILE A 221 7.05 6.48 6.00
CA ILE A 221 7.09 7.58 5.02
C ILE A 221 7.10 8.94 5.71
N GLY A 222 6.48 9.03 6.89
CA GLY A 222 6.23 10.29 7.56
C GLY A 222 5.10 10.20 8.58
N GLY A 223 4.93 11.28 9.34
CA GLY A 223 3.94 11.35 10.41
C GLY A 223 3.26 12.71 10.49
N SER A 224 2.26 12.77 11.34
CA SER A 224 1.53 13.97 11.71
C SER A 224 1.41 14.00 13.24
N LYS A 225 0.95 15.11 13.81
CA LYS A 225 0.74 15.20 15.26
C LYS A 225 -0.21 14.11 15.81
N PRO A 226 -1.38 13.82 15.20
CA PRO A 226 -2.29 12.79 15.72
C PRO A 226 -1.90 11.36 15.32
N CYS A 227 -1.16 11.17 14.22
CA CYS A 227 -0.83 9.85 13.69
C CYS A 227 0.67 9.75 13.32
N PRO A 228 1.47 8.95 14.03
CA PRO A 228 2.93 8.90 13.86
C PRO A 228 3.37 8.17 12.59
N ILE A 229 2.56 7.25 12.07
CA ILE A 229 2.81 6.49 10.85
C ILE A 229 1.68 6.81 9.88
N GLN A 230 1.91 7.77 8.99
CA GLN A 230 0.99 8.13 7.91
C GLN A 230 1.21 7.29 6.65
N GLY A 231 2.13 6.32 6.71
CA GLY A 231 2.38 5.37 5.64
C GLY A 231 3.65 4.55 5.87
N LEU A 232 3.72 3.40 5.20
CA LEU A 232 4.83 2.46 5.26
C LEU A 232 5.44 2.26 3.88
N TYR A 233 6.76 2.10 3.83
CA TYR A 233 7.49 1.83 2.62
C TYR A 233 8.52 0.72 2.84
N CYS A 234 8.48 -0.30 1.98
CA CYS A 234 9.46 -1.36 1.84
C CYS A 234 10.00 -1.28 0.41
N PRO A 235 11.26 -0.87 0.19
CA PRO A 235 11.80 -0.60 -1.14
C PRO A 235 11.54 -1.70 -2.14
N GLY A 236 11.03 -1.33 -3.32
CA GLY A 236 10.72 -2.28 -4.38
C GLY A 236 9.53 -3.22 -4.14
N ARG A 237 8.90 -3.19 -2.95
CA ARG A 237 7.90 -4.20 -2.54
C ARG A 237 6.57 -3.62 -2.10
N VAL A 238 6.58 -2.68 -1.15
CA VAL A 238 5.35 -2.15 -0.53
C VAL A 238 5.42 -0.64 -0.39
N LEU A 239 4.32 0.05 -0.69
CA LEU A 239 4.10 1.46 -0.39
C LEU A 239 2.71 1.62 0.18
N SER A 240 2.49 2.54 1.10
CA SER A 240 1.13 2.79 1.61
C SER A 240 0.98 4.21 2.11
N TYR A 241 -0.25 4.73 2.02
CA TYR A 241 -0.66 6.03 2.53
C TYR A 241 -1.88 5.87 3.42
N GLN A 242 -1.83 6.45 4.62
CA GLN A 242 -2.99 6.57 5.49
C GLN A 242 -3.96 7.65 5.00
N GLY A 243 -3.42 8.71 4.37
CA GLY A 243 -4.19 9.75 3.72
C GLY A 243 -4.69 9.38 2.32
N HIS A 244 -5.75 10.06 1.89
CA HIS A 244 -6.46 9.84 0.65
C HIS A 244 -6.02 10.84 -0.43
N PHE A 245 -4.88 10.59 -1.07
CA PHE A 245 -4.43 11.38 -2.23
C PHE A 245 -5.35 11.23 -3.45
N GLU A 246 -6.21 10.24 -3.45
CA GLU A 246 -7.25 10.00 -4.44
C GLU A 246 -8.53 10.82 -4.21
N PHE A 247 -8.67 11.48 -3.05
CA PHE A 247 -9.83 12.32 -2.75
C PHE A 247 -9.57 13.77 -3.12
N ASP A 248 -10.51 14.37 -3.85
CA ASP A 248 -10.69 15.82 -3.89
C ASP A 248 -11.54 16.28 -2.69
N SER A 249 -11.70 17.60 -2.53
CA SER A 249 -12.46 18.18 -1.42
C SER A 249 -13.92 17.71 -1.42
N PHE A 250 -14.51 17.51 -2.61
CA PHE A 250 -15.87 16.98 -2.75
C PHE A 250 -15.98 15.55 -2.24
N VAL A 251 -15.10 14.65 -2.68
CA VAL A 251 -15.12 13.24 -2.26
C VAL A 251 -14.93 13.12 -0.75
N ASN A 252 -13.99 13.86 -0.18
CA ASN A 252 -13.76 13.79 1.27
C ASN A 252 -14.95 14.37 2.06
N ARG A 253 -15.55 15.48 1.60
CA ARG A 253 -16.71 16.11 2.23
C ARG A 253 -17.92 15.17 2.27
N GLU A 254 -18.29 14.59 1.12
CA GLU A 254 -19.42 13.67 1.04
C GLU A 254 -19.20 12.42 1.90
N THR A 255 -17.97 11.89 1.89
CA THR A 255 -17.59 10.75 2.74
C THR A 255 -17.68 11.09 4.22
N CYS A 256 -17.18 12.26 4.63
CA CYS A 256 -17.25 12.73 6.01
C CYS A 256 -18.69 12.89 6.51
N VAL A 257 -19.58 13.46 5.70
CA VAL A 257 -20.99 13.67 6.07
C VAL A 257 -21.71 12.32 6.20
N ASP A 258 -21.53 11.43 5.23
CA ASP A 258 -22.17 10.11 5.24
C ASP A 258 -21.67 9.23 6.40
N PHE A 259 -20.36 9.20 6.64
CA PHE A 259 -19.77 8.48 7.78
C PHE A 259 -20.25 9.07 9.10
N GLY A 260 -20.34 10.40 9.19
CA GLY A 260 -20.88 11.09 10.36
C GLY A 260 -22.30 10.65 10.69
N GLY A 261 -23.16 10.52 9.70
CA GLY A 261 -24.52 10.00 9.87
C GLY A 261 -24.55 8.52 10.28
N ARG A 262 -23.86 7.65 9.53
CA ARG A 262 -23.89 6.19 9.75
C ARG A 262 -23.26 5.76 11.07
N LEU A 263 -22.19 6.45 11.48
CA LEU A 263 -21.41 6.11 12.67
C LEU A 263 -21.77 6.99 13.88
N GLY A 264 -22.81 7.83 13.77
CA GLY A 264 -23.34 8.63 14.87
C GLY A 264 -22.35 9.68 15.41
N TRP A 265 -21.59 10.34 14.54
CA TRP A 265 -20.69 11.42 14.96
C TRP A 265 -21.50 12.66 15.37
N ALA A 266 -20.99 13.40 16.36
CA ALA A 266 -21.59 14.67 16.77
C ALA A 266 -21.61 15.65 15.57
N LYS A 267 -22.70 16.41 15.44
CA LYS A 267 -22.88 17.33 14.30
C LYS A 267 -21.77 18.38 14.24
N GLU A 268 -21.36 18.88 15.40
CA GLU A 268 -20.29 19.87 15.55
C GLU A 268 -18.94 19.31 15.06
N LEU A 269 -18.71 18.01 15.27
CA LEU A 269 -17.50 17.33 14.79
C LEU A 269 -17.51 17.21 13.25
N VAL A 270 -18.66 16.86 12.67
CA VAL A 270 -18.83 16.81 11.21
C VAL A 270 -18.61 18.21 10.62
N GLU A 271 -19.20 19.26 11.20
CA GLU A 271 -18.99 20.65 10.75
C GLU A 271 -17.52 21.07 10.84
N GLN A 272 -16.82 20.70 11.92
CA GLN A 272 -15.39 20.94 12.08
C GLN A 272 -14.56 20.25 10.98
N TYR A 273 -14.82 18.97 10.71
CA TYR A 273 -14.10 18.22 9.67
C TYR A 273 -14.40 18.74 8.27
N VAL A 274 -15.66 19.02 7.97
CA VAL A 274 -16.08 19.63 6.70
C VAL A 274 -15.39 20.98 6.48
N THR A 275 -15.18 21.75 7.55
CA THR A 275 -14.38 22.99 7.49
C THR A 275 -12.89 22.71 7.25
N ALA A 276 -12.32 21.71 7.92
CA ALA A 276 -10.92 21.32 7.79
C ALA A 276 -10.57 20.69 6.42
N ILE A 277 -11.54 20.07 5.75
CA ILE A 277 -11.41 19.57 4.37
C ILE A 277 -11.17 20.74 3.40
N GLY A 278 -11.87 21.86 3.63
CA GLY A 278 -11.77 23.06 2.81
C GLY A 278 -12.21 22.84 1.36
N ASP A 279 -11.91 23.80 0.50
CA ASP A 279 -12.07 23.71 -0.96
C ASP A 279 -10.70 23.94 -1.60
N VAL A 280 -9.83 22.95 -1.46
CA VAL A 280 -8.37 23.06 -1.75
C VAL A 280 -7.98 22.38 -3.07
N ASP A 281 -8.95 22.18 -3.96
CA ASP A 281 -8.76 21.45 -5.20
C ASP A 281 -7.72 22.10 -6.13
N GLY A 282 -7.12 21.31 -7.02
CA GLY A 282 -6.19 21.79 -8.04
C GLY A 282 -4.72 21.76 -7.60
N SER A 283 -4.23 22.86 -6.99
CA SER A 283 -2.85 22.98 -6.48
C SER A 283 -2.78 23.29 -4.98
N GLY A 284 -3.92 23.19 -4.29
CA GLY A 284 -4.01 23.43 -2.85
C GLY A 284 -3.48 22.28 -2.00
N ASP A 285 -3.26 21.09 -2.58
CA ASP A 285 -2.70 19.90 -1.95
C ASP A 285 -1.51 19.32 -2.74
N ASP A 286 -0.98 18.17 -2.29
CA ASP A 286 0.09 17.42 -2.97
C ASP A 286 -0.41 16.08 -3.57
N SER A 287 -1.72 15.94 -3.84
CA SER A 287 -2.35 14.71 -4.37
C SER A 287 -1.71 14.22 -5.67
N LYS A 288 -1.46 15.15 -6.59
CA LYS A 288 -0.82 14.86 -7.89
C LYS A 288 0.59 14.32 -7.74
N LEU A 289 1.36 14.85 -6.79
CA LEU A 289 2.72 14.40 -6.51
C LEU A 289 2.71 13.01 -5.85
N ALA A 290 1.82 12.77 -4.90
CA ALA A 290 1.64 11.45 -4.30
C ALA A 290 1.25 10.38 -5.35
N ALA A 291 0.38 10.75 -6.31
CA ALA A 291 0.06 9.88 -7.44
C ALA A 291 1.26 9.58 -8.35
N GLU A 292 2.15 10.56 -8.58
CA GLU A 292 3.38 10.34 -9.34
C GLU A 292 4.36 9.43 -8.60
N VAL A 293 4.51 9.58 -7.29
CA VAL A 293 5.30 8.67 -6.45
C VAL A 293 4.77 7.24 -6.59
N LEU A 294 3.45 7.05 -6.53
CA LEU A 294 2.84 5.73 -6.69
C LEU A 294 3.08 5.13 -8.08
N VAL A 295 2.93 5.91 -9.15
CA VAL A 295 3.21 5.43 -10.50
C VAL A 295 4.69 5.05 -10.67
N ARG A 296 5.61 5.87 -10.16
CA ARG A 296 7.05 5.56 -10.15
C ARG A 296 7.37 4.31 -9.34
N PHE A 297 6.72 4.14 -8.20
CA PHE A 297 6.81 2.92 -7.40
C PHE A 297 6.37 1.71 -8.22
N PHE A 298 5.20 1.71 -8.86
CA PHE A 298 4.79 0.57 -9.70
C PHE A 298 5.71 0.35 -10.92
N ALA A 299 6.28 1.42 -11.49
CA ALA A 299 7.21 1.36 -12.60
C ALA A 299 8.64 0.87 -12.23
N GLY A 300 8.91 0.75 -10.92
CA GLY A 300 10.23 0.43 -10.38
C GLY A 300 11.27 1.53 -10.57
N GLU A 301 10.82 2.78 -10.55
CA GLU A 301 11.64 3.99 -10.61
C GLU A 301 11.98 4.55 -9.22
N ASP A 302 11.69 3.80 -8.15
CA ASP A 302 12.16 4.07 -6.81
C ASP A 302 13.65 3.74 -6.67
N GLY A 303 14.37 4.59 -5.94
CA GLY A 303 15.77 4.42 -5.57
C GLY A 303 15.91 3.27 -4.59
N ALA A 304 15.90 2.03 -5.09
CA ALA A 304 16.43 0.91 -4.34
C ALA A 304 17.92 1.16 -4.15
N HIS A 305 18.36 1.48 -2.92
CA HIS A 305 19.75 1.25 -2.53
C HIS A 305 20.11 -0.18 -2.99
N ASP A 306 21.13 -0.25 -3.84
CA ASP A 306 21.66 -1.41 -4.56
C ASP A 306 20.89 -2.73 -4.40
N LYS A 307 20.35 -3.23 -5.52
CA LYS A 307 19.74 -4.57 -5.69
C LYS A 307 20.57 -5.73 -5.10
N GLN A 308 21.85 -5.50 -4.75
CA GLN A 308 22.76 -6.42 -4.08
C GLN A 308 22.34 -6.78 -2.64
N ASP A 309 21.76 -5.86 -1.88
CA ASP A 309 21.52 -6.07 -0.43
C ASP A 309 20.21 -6.83 -0.15
N MET A 310 19.21 -6.68 -1.02
CA MET A 310 17.96 -7.45 -0.94
C MET A 310 18.15 -8.94 -1.29
N ILE A 311 19.00 -9.24 -2.28
CA ILE A 311 19.33 -10.62 -2.64
C ILE A 311 20.06 -11.32 -1.49
N LYS A 312 21.00 -10.63 -0.82
CA LYS A 312 21.68 -11.15 0.37
C LYS A 312 20.71 -11.42 1.53
N ALA A 313 19.74 -10.54 1.78
CA ALA A 313 18.78 -10.72 2.87
C ALA A 313 17.81 -11.89 2.65
N GLN A 314 17.46 -12.20 1.39
CA GLN A 314 16.66 -13.38 1.04
C GLN A 314 17.47 -14.68 1.12
N ASP A 315 18.74 -14.66 0.68
CA ASP A 315 19.63 -15.82 0.80
C ASP A 315 19.92 -16.18 2.27
N GLU A 316 20.11 -15.19 3.14
CA GLU A 316 20.34 -15.43 4.58
C GLU A 316 19.12 -16.04 5.28
N LYS A 317 17.90 -15.61 4.93
CA LYS A 317 16.67 -16.22 5.45
C LYS A 317 16.46 -17.64 4.94
N SER A 318 16.76 -17.91 3.66
CA SER A 318 16.68 -19.26 3.05
C SER A 318 17.68 -20.23 3.70
N VAL A 319 18.91 -19.79 3.96
CA VAL A 319 19.93 -20.58 4.66
C VAL A 319 19.52 -20.86 6.12
N GLY A 320 18.91 -19.88 6.80
CA GLY A 320 18.40 -20.04 8.16
C GLY A 320 17.32 -21.12 8.28
N VAL A 321 16.35 -21.13 7.36
CA VAL A 321 15.27 -22.14 7.29
C VAL A 321 15.84 -23.53 6.98
N THR A 322 16.78 -23.62 6.02
CA THR A 322 17.42 -24.90 5.66
C THR A 322 18.23 -25.49 6.81
N ARG A 323 18.89 -24.64 7.62
CA ARG A 323 19.69 -25.05 8.78
C ARG A 323 18.81 -25.49 9.96
N LEU A 324 17.64 -24.89 10.14
CA LEU A 324 16.64 -25.28 11.13
C LEU A 324 16.04 -26.66 10.82
N ILE A 325 15.71 -26.91 9.55
CA ILE A 325 15.20 -28.21 9.10
C ILE A 325 16.29 -29.30 9.22
N GLY A 326 17.53 -28.99 8.84
CA GLY A 326 18.67 -29.91 9.00
C GLY A 326 18.98 -30.26 10.46
N GLY A 327 18.82 -29.31 11.38
CA GLY A 327 18.98 -29.52 12.82
C GLY A 327 17.89 -30.43 13.42
N LEU A 328 16.63 -30.25 13.02
CA LEU A 328 15.52 -31.09 13.48
C LEU A 328 15.65 -32.54 13.03
N VAL A 329 16.10 -32.77 11.78
CA VAL A 329 16.29 -34.12 11.22
C VAL A 329 17.49 -34.84 11.86
N GLY A 330 18.55 -34.11 12.21
CA GLY A 330 19.71 -34.66 12.93
C GLY A 330 19.38 -35.11 14.37
N GLN A 331 18.43 -34.45 15.02
CA GLN A 331 18.02 -34.75 16.40
C GLN A 331 17.03 -35.92 16.50
N LEU A 332 16.30 -36.21 15.41
CA LEU A 332 15.37 -37.34 15.31
C LEU A 332 16.03 -38.67 14.91
N MET A 333 17.26 -38.64 14.38
CA MET A 333 17.98 -39.85 13.94
C MET A 333 19.08 -40.34 14.91
N GLY A 334 19.22 -39.71 16.09
CA GLY A 334 20.30 -39.97 17.04
C GLY A 334 19.97 -40.84 18.26
N GLY A 335 18.87 -41.61 18.26
CA GLY A 335 18.42 -42.37 19.43
C GLY A 335 18.22 -43.87 19.17
N SER A 336 19.29 -44.67 19.20
CA SER A 336 19.20 -46.14 19.31
C SER A 336 19.90 -46.62 20.59
N TRP A 337 19.13 -46.87 21.64
CA TRP A 337 19.58 -47.59 22.85
C TRP A 337 18.70 -48.83 23.02
N TRP A 338 19.22 -50.00 22.67
CA TRP A 338 18.77 -51.29 23.19
C TRP A 338 19.95 -51.94 23.94
N PRO A 339 19.77 -52.44 25.17
CA PRO A 339 20.81 -53.20 25.84
C PRO A 339 20.66 -54.68 25.52
N SER A 340 21.74 -55.32 25.10
CA SER A 340 21.88 -56.78 25.13
C SER A 340 22.82 -57.18 26.26
N LYS A 341 22.35 -57.99 27.21
CA LYS A 341 22.99 -59.26 27.61
C LYS A 341 22.23 -59.95 28.75
N ALA A 342 22.11 -61.27 28.56
CA ALA A 342 21.63 -62.34 29.47
C ALA A 342 20.12 -62.36 29.76
#